data_AF-A0A8J4RVZ4-F1
#
_entry.id   AF-A0A8J4RVZ4-F1
#
_cell.length_a   1.000
_cell.length_b   1.000
_cell.length_c   1.000
_cell.angle_alpha   90.00
_cell.angle_beta   90.00
_cell.angle_gamma   90.00
#
_symmetry.space_group_name_H-M   'P 1'
#
loop_
_entity.id
_entity.type
_entity.pdbx_description
1 polymer ?
#
loop_
_entity_poly.entity_id
_entity_poly.type
_entity_poly.pdbx_seq_one_letter_code
_entity_poly.pdbx_strand_id
1 'polypeptide(L)'
;MVVEGNHEIEEQARGGIHFIMLGAYIAYNKSGDQYKWLERDLANVDRSKTPWLVATWHPPWYSSYKAHYREVECMRVAMEELLYSYGVDIVFNGHISRSMLMKGQIEFIITH
;
A
#
# COMPACT_ATOMS: atom_id res chain seq x y z
N MET A 1 16.52 5.29 -2.33
CA MET A 1 16.95 6.54 -1.68
C MET A 1 17.88 7.31 -2.64
N VAL A 2 17.37 7.66 -3.80
CA VAL A 2 17.40 8.89 -4.58
C VAL A 2 16.25 9.75 -4.04
N VAL A 3 16.64 10.56 -3.08
CA VAL A 3 15.97 11.80 -2.80
C VAL A 3 16.34 12.73 -3.95
N GLU A 4 15.49 13.00 -4.95
CA GLU A 4 15.56 14.34 -5.55
C GLU A 4 14.74 15.33 -4.76
N GLY A 5 15.32 16.51 -4.75
CA GLY A 5 14.91 17.65 -4.00
C GLY A 5 13.47 18.05 -4.34
N ASN A 6 12.48 17.80 -3.49
CA ASN A 6 12.66 17.24 -2.15
C ASN A 6 11.65 16.15 -1.77
N HIS A 7 10.81 15.66 -2.68
CA HIS A 7 9.94 14.51 -2.44
C HIS A 7 9.63 13.81 -3.76
N GLU A 8 10.68 13.33 -4.42
CA GLU A 8 10.50 12.15 -5.25
C GLU A 8 10.04 11.01 -4.36
N ILE A 9 8.82 10.51 -4.63
CA ILE A 9 8.44 9.16 -4.24
C ILE A 9 9.29 8.28 -5.12
N GLU A 10 10.45 8.00 -4.60
CA GLU A 10 11.44 7.30 -5.35
C GLU A 10 11.12 5.81 -5.29
N GLU A 11 10.78 5.28 -6.46
CA GLU A 11 10.66 3.87 -6.73
C GLU A 11 12.03 3.21 -6.54
N GLN A 12 12.23 2.65 -5.35
CA GLN A 12 13.44 1.93 -5.04
C GLN A 12 13.26 0.47 -5.43
N ALA A 13 13.24 0.19 -6.74
CA ALA A 13 13.30 -1.17 -7.29
C ALA A 13 14.69 -1.79 -7.08
N ARG A 14 15.10 -1.98 -5.82
CA ARG A 14 16.36 -2.65 -5.46
C ARG A 14 16.08 -4.14 -5.26
N GLY A 15 16.57 -4.97 -6.18
CA GLY A 15 16.58 -6.43 -6.00
C GLY A 15 15.29 -7.15 -6.40
N GLY A 16 14.48 -6.59 -7.30
CA GLY A 16 13.27 -7.26 -7.83
C GLY A 16 12.02 -7.05 -6.98
N ILE A 17 11.99 -6.00 -6.17
CA ILE A 17 10.84 -5.63 -5.35
C ILE A 17 10.40 -4.22 -5.74
N HIS A 18 9.12 -4.04 -6.06
CA HIS A 18 8.48 -2.75 -6.29
C HIS A 18 7.76 -2.32 -5.00
N PHE A 19 8.15 -1.18 -4.46
CA PHE A 19 7.60 -0.65 -3.21
C PHE A 19 6.60 0.47 -3.47
N ILE A 20 5.43 0.39 -2.84
CA ILE A 20 4.36 1.38 -2.94
C ILE A 20 4.11 1.95 -1.55
N MET A 21 4.20 3.27 -1.38
CA MET A 21 3.90 3.94 -0.12
C MET A 21 2.66 4.82 -0.25
N LEU A 22 1.58 4.46 0.44
CA LEU A 22 0.31 5.19 0.42
C LEU A 22 0.17 6.09 1.64
N GLY A 23 -0.24 7.33 1.40
CA GLY A 23 -0.58 8.29 2.44
C GLY A 23 -2.03 8.14 2.88
N ALA A 24 -2.27 7.69 4.11
CA ALA A 24 -3.63 7.51 4.62
C ALA A 24 -4.33 8.81 5.04
N TYR A 25 -3.59 9.92 5.12
CA TYR A 25 -4.09 11.23 5.54
C TYR A 25 -4.24 12.22 4.37
N ILE A 26 -4.17 11.74 3.13
CA ILE A 26 -4.45 12.53 1.92
C ILE A 26 -5.63 11.91 1.15
N ALA A 27 -6.13 12.59 0.13
CA ALA A 27 -7.27 12.12 -0.63
C ALA A 27 -6.98 10.77 -1.33
N TYR A 28 -7.66 9.72 -0.87
CA TYR A 28 -7.57 8.34 -1.39
C TYR A 28 -8.80 7.90 -2.21
N ASN A 29 -9.71 8.83 -2.52
CA ASN A 29 -10.88 8.54 -3.34
C ASN A 29 -10.47 8.25 -4.80
N LYS A 30 -11.31 7.52 -5.56
CA LYS A 30 -11.02 7.15 -6.96
C LYS A 30 -10.75 8.34 -7.89
N SER A 31 -11.28 9.51 -7.57
CA SER A 31 -11.05 10.76 -8.31
C SER A 31 -9.75 11.48 -7.93
N GLY A 32 -9.12 11.11 -6.82
CA GLY A 32 -7.99 11.80 -6.21
C GLY A 32 -6.66 11.44 -6.86
N ASP A 33 -5.67 12.31 -6.65
CA ASP A 33 -4.38 12.19 -7.30
C ASP A 33 -3.61 10.95 -6.84
N GLN A 34 -3.72 10.56 -5.55
CA GLN A 34 -3.09 9.34 -5.05
C GLN A 34 -3.64 8.08 -5.74
N TYR A 35 -4.96 7.99 -5.94
CA TYR A 35 -5.56 6.81 -6.58
C TYR A 35 -5.15 6.72 -8.06
N LYS A 36 -5.21 7.83 -8.79
CA LYS A 36 -4.80 7.89 -10.20
C LYS A 36 -3.31 7.65 -10.38
N TRP A 37 -2.49 8.10 -9.43
CA TRP A 37 -1.07 7.78 -9.40
C TRP A 37 -0.86 6.29 -9.19
N LEU A 38 -1.52 5.69 -8.19
CA LEU A 38 -1.42 4.27 -7.87
C LEU A 38 -1.83 3.38 -9.05
N GLU A 39 -2.93 3.71 -9.73
CA GLU A 39 -3.39 2.96 -10.92
C GLU A 39 -2.36 3.00 -12.05
N ARG A 40 -1.75 4.17 -12.30
CA ARG A 40 -0.70 4.32 -13.32
C ARG A 40 0.60 3.63 -12.92
N ASP A 41 0.98 3.70 -11.65
CA ASP A 41 2.15 3.05 -11.10
C ASP A 41 2.05 1.53 -11.27
N LEU A 42 0.96 0.94 -10.76
CA LEU A 42 0.69 -0.50 -10.87
C LEU A 42 0.60 -0.99 -12.32
N ALA A 43 0.06 -0.17 -13.23
CA ALA A 43 0.00 -0.50 -14.66
C ALA A 43 1.39 -0.54 -15.34
N ASN A 44 2.37 0.17 -14.80
CA ASN A 44 3.73 0.23 -15.35
C ASN A 44 4.68 -0.82 -14.75
N VAL A 45 4.25 -1.56 -13.72
CA VAL A 45 5.07 -2.59 -13.07
C VAL A 45 5.30 -3.77 -14.02
N ASP A 46 6.57 -3.99 -14.35
CA ASP A 46 7.01 -5.19 -15.06
C ASP A 46 7.33 -6.31 -14.06
N ARG A 47 6.33 -7.18 -13.80
CA ARG A 47 6.46 -8.32 -12.86
C ARG A 47 7.56 -9.32 -13.24
N SER A 48 8.09 -9.29 -14.46
CA SER A 48 9.26 -10.11 -14.83
C SER A 48 10.56 -9.60 -14.23
N LYS A 49 10.66 -8.28 -13.99
CA LYS A 49 11.82 -7.61 -13.39
C LYS A 49 11.62 -7.38 -11.89
N THR A 50 10.39 -7.05 -11.48
CA THR A 50 9.99 -6.84 -10.09
C THR A 50 8.89 -7.83 -9.71
N PRO A 51 9.24 -9.11 -9.48
CA PRO A 51 8.25 -10.14 -9.15
C PRO A 51 7.46 -9.85 -7.87
N TRP A 52 8.01 -9.08 -6.94
CA TRP A 52 7.37 -8.75 -5.67
C TRP A 52 6.79 -7.34 -5.69
N LEU A 53 5.50 -7.22 -5.40
CA LEU A 53 4.83 -5.96 -5.08
C LEU A 53 4.61 -5.85 -3.59
N VAL A 54 5.17 -4.81 -2.98
CA VAL A 54 5.07 -4.55 -1.55
C VAL A 54 4.45 -3.17 -1.34
N ALA A 55 3.29 -3.12 -0.71
CA ALA A 55 2.64 -1.86 -0.35
C ALA A 55 2.82 -1.55 1.14
N THR A 56 2.82 -0.27 1.50
CA THR A 56 2.88 0.16 2.89
C THR A 56 2.05 1.42 3.13
N TRP A 57 1.39 1.49 4.29
CA TRP A 57 0.68 2.69 4.74
C TRP A 57 0.58 2.73 6.26
N HIS A 58 0.19 3.88 6.81
CA HIS A 58 0.28 4.07 8.26
C HIS A 58 -0.79 3.29 9.05
N PRO A 59 -2.11 3.48 8.86
CA PRO A 59 -3.10 2.82 9.70
C PRO A 59 -3.49 1.42 9.17
N PRO A 60 -3.57 0.41 10.05
CA PRO A 60 -3.81 -0.97 9.62
C PRO A 60 -5.27 -1.16 9.22
N TRP A 61 -5.51 -1.61 7.97
CA TRP A 61 -6.86 -1.90 7.47
C TRP A 61 -7.58 -2.99 8.26
N TYR A 62 -6.81 -3.96 8.71
CA TYR A 62 -7.31 -5.10 9.46
C TYR A 62 -6.67 -5.10 10.85
N SER A 63 -7.23 -4.31 11.75
CA SER A 63 -6.87 -4.31 13.17
C SER A 63 -8.09 -4.59 14.03
N SER A 64 -7.89 -5.36 15.12
CA SER A 64 -8.90 -5.57 16.15
C SER A 64 -9.10 -4.35 17.06
N TYR A 65 -8.29 -3.30 16.89
CA TYR A 65 -8.35 -2.08 17.69
C TYR A 65 -9.30 -1.06 17.06
N LYS A 66 -10.25 -0.55 17.86
CA LYS A 66 -11.36 0.32 17.37
C LYS A 66 -10.96 1.77 17.09
N ALA A 67 -9.74 2.20 17.43
CA ALA A 67 -9.31 3.57 17.15
C ALA A 67 -9.23 3.78 15.63
N HIS A 68 -9.82 4.85 15.12
CA HIS A 68 -9.81 5.23 13.69
C HIS A 68 -10.52 4.29 12.71
N TYR A 69 -11.32 3.31 13.16
CA TYR A 69 -12.01 2.30 12.33
C TYR A 69 -12.67 2.85 11.06
N ARG A 70 -13.37 3.99 11.14
CA ARG A 70 -14.09 4.57 9.99
C ARG A 70 -13.16 5.16 8.93
N GLU A 71 -12.06 5.79 9.34
CA GLU A 71 -11.12 6.43 8.41
C GLU A 71 -10.35 5.37 7.62
N VAL A 72 -10.01 4.29 8.30
CA VAL A 72 -9.31 3.13 7.77
C VAL A 72 -10.19 2.32 6.82
N GLU A 73 -11.45 2.09 7.19
CA GLU A 73 -12.39 1.32 6.39
C GLU A 73 -12.71 2.02 5.05
N CYS A 74 -12.80 3.36 5.03
CA CYS A 74 -13.01 4.12 3.80
C CYS A 74 -11.86 3.96 2.80
N MET A 75 -10.61 3.99 3.29
CA MET A 75 -9.42 3.78 2.44
C MET A 75 -9.37 2.34 1.93
N ARG A 76 -9.66 1.36 2.79
CA ARG A 76 -9.75 -0.06 2.43
C ARG A 76 -10.74 -0.29 1.31
N VAL A 77 -11.99 0.20 1.45
CA VAL A 77 -13.04 0.06 0.43
C VAL A 77 -12.65 0.73 -0.89
N ALA A 78 -11.92 1.85 -0.84
CA ALA A 78 -11.51 2.56 -2.05
C ALA A 78 -10.42 1.81 -2.83
N MET A 79 -9.41 1.26 -2.15
CA MET A 79 -8.15 0.83 -2.76
C MET A 79 -7.89 -0.69 -2.73
N GLU A 80 -8.59 -1.45 -1.88
CA GLU A 80 -8.36 -2.91 -1.75
C GLU A 80 -8.56 -3.64 -3.07
N GLU A 81 -9.65 -3.34 -3.80
CA GLU A 81 -9.95 -4.00 -5.07
C GLU A 81 -8.85 -3.76 -6.12
N LEU A 82 -8.28 -2.55 -6.14
CA LEU A 82 -7.19 -2.19 -7.05
C LEU A 82 -5.90 -2.92 -6.69
N LEU A 83 -5.51 -2.91 -5.41
CA LEU A 83 -4.30 -3.62 -4.98
C LEU A 83 -4.42 -5.14 -5.20
N TYR A 84 -5.62 -5.68 -5.01
CA TYR A 84 -5.91 -7.10 -5.24
C TYR A 84 -5.88 -7.46 -6.73
N SER A 85 -6.44 -6.63 -7.61
CA SER A 85 -6.46 -6.90 -9.05
C SER A 85 -5.07 -6.89 -9.70
N TYR A 86 -4.15 -6.07 -9.17
CA TYR A 86 -2.74 -6.03 -9.60
C TYR A 86 -1.83 -7.02 -8.86
N GLY A 87 -2.39 -7.83 -7.95
CA GLY A 87 -1.68 -8.91 -7.26
C GLY A 87 -0.57 -8.42 -6.32
N VAL A 88 -0.86 -7.43 -5.47
CA VAL A 88 0.06 -7.02 -4.40
C VAL A 88 0.32 -8.21 -3.47
N ASP A 89 1.58 -8.51 -3.18
CA ASP A 89 1.96 -9.72 -2.45
C ASP A 89 2.01 -9.47 -0.94
N ILE A 90 2.58 -8.34 -0.52
CA ILE A 90 2.83 -8.03 0.89
C ILE A 90 2.40 -6.60 1.20
N VAL A 91 1.76 -6.40 2.34
CA VAL A 91 1.37 -5.10 2.86
C VAL A 91 2.00 -4.88 4.24
N PHE A 92 2.73 -3.78 4.42
CA PHE A 92 3.22 -3.34 5.71
C PHE A 92 2.36 -2.20 6.30
N ASN A 93 1.96 -2.32 7.56
CA ASN A 93 1.22 -1.26 8.26
C ASN A 93 1.90 -0.83 9.57
N GLY A 94 1.75 0.44 9.95
CA GLY A 94 2.11 0.95 11.28
C GLY A 94 0.92 1.01 12.25
N HIS A 95 1.09 1.62 13.42
CA HIS A 95 0.01 2.18 14.27
C HIS A 95 -0.82 1.26 15.22
N ILE A 96 -0.46 0.01 15.57
CA ILE A 96 -0.84 -0.76 16.82
C ILE A 96 -1.27 -2.23 16.60
N SER A 97 -0.60 -3.10 17.41
CA SER A 97 -0.89 -4.46 17.92
C SER A 97 -1.32 -5.59 16.97
N ARG A 98 -0.30 -6.33 16.50
CA ARG A 98 -0.20 -7.77 16.19
C ARG A 98 -1.48 -8.52 15.78
N SER A 99 -1.73 -8.57 14.48
CA SER A 99 -2.39 -9.71 13.82
C SER A 99 -1.82 -9.88 12.42
N MET A 100 -1.24 -11.04 12.14
CA MET A 100 -1.00 -11.50 10.77
C MET A 100 -2.34 -12.00 10.25
N LEU A 101 -2.88 -11.34 9.23
CA LEU A 101 -4.12 -11.75 8.59
C LEU A 101 -3.80 -12.08 7.15
N MET A 102 -4.09 -13.33 6.77
CA MET A 102 -4.05 -13.76 5.39
C MET A 102 -5.45 -13.56 4.81
N LYS A 103 -5.58 -12.73 3.77
CA LYS A 103 -6.82 -12.63 3.00
C LYS A 103 -6.48 -12.88 1.52
N GLY A 104 -6.74 -14.10 1.07
CA GLY A 104 -6.33 -14.54 -0.27
C GLY A 104 -4.80 -14.65 -0.38
N GLN A 105 -4.22 -14.08 -1.44
CA GLN A 105 -2.78 -14.12 -1.74
C GLN A 105 -1.96 -12.98 -1.10
N ILE A 106 -2.60 -12.01 -0.43
CA ILE A 106 -1.91 -10.85 0.15
C ILE A 106 -1.59 -11.10 1.63
N GLU A 107 -0.31 -10.96 1.99
CA GLU A 107 0.16 -11.05 3.37
C GLU A 107 0.23 -9.66 4.03
N PHE A 108 -0.47 -9.47 5.15
CA PHE A 108 -0.41 -8.23 5.92
C PHE A 108 0.54 -8.37 7.12
N ILE A 109 1.60 -7.57 7.15
CA ILE A 109 2.60 -7.52 8.22
C ILE A 109 2.55 -6.17 8.93
N ILE A 110 2.29 -6.16 10.23
CA ILE A 110 2.18 -4.93 11.04
C ILE A 110 3.47 -4.75 11.83
N THR A 111 4.19 -3.65 11.62
CA THR A 111 5.52 -3.36 12.23
C THR A 111 5.43 -2.35 13.38
N HIS A 112 6.40 -2.39 14.32
CA HIS A 112 6.44 -1.58 15.55
C HIS A 112 6.85 -0.13 15.30
#